data_AF-A0A955WVC5-F1
#
_entry.id   AF-A0A955WVC5-F1
#
_cell.length_a   1.000
_cell.length_b   1.000
_cell.length_c   1.000
_cell.angle_alpha   90.00
_cell.angle_beta   90.00
_cell.angle_gamma   90.00
#
_symmetry.space_group_name_H-M   'P 1'
#
loop_
_entity.id
_entity.type
_entity.pdbx_description
1 polymer ?
#
loop_
_entity_poly.entity_id
_entity_poly.type
_entity_poly.pdbx_seq_one_letter_code
_entity_poly.pdbx_strand_id
1 'polypeptide(L)' 'LPSLVLAFRRPVDEVVTYHAAHPDWLFALKVIHDGLSAHQAAAASGQPVPAVQRALAEAAGIGLILQGAPAT' A
#
# COMPACT_ATOMS: atom_id res chain seq x y z
N LEU A 1 -18.23 7.94 -11.56
CA LEU A 1 -18.00 6.62 -10.93
C LEU A 1 -18.19 6.79 -9.44
N PRO A 2 -18.87 5.88 -8.72
CA PRO A 2 -18.92 5.96 -7.27
C PRO A 2 -17.49 5.97 -6.73
N SER A 3 -17.18 6.92 -5.85
CA SER A 3 -15.87 7.01 -5.22
C SER A 3 -15.64 5.75 -4.39
N LEU A 4 -14.59 4.97 -4.71
CA LEU A 4 -14.19 3.84 -3.88
C LEU A 4 -13.67 4.38 -2.54
N VAL A 5 -14.08 3.78 -1.43
CA VAL A 5 -13.65 4.15 -0.07
C VAL A 5 -12.89 2.99 0.54
N LEU A 6 -11.74 3.29 1.15
CA LEU A 6 -11.03 2.36 2.01
C LEU A 6 -11.42 2.61 3.46
N ALA A 7 -11.88 1.55 4.13
CA ALA A 7 -12.12 1.53 5.56
C ALA A 7 -11.10 0.57 6.20
N PHE A 8 -10.25 1.08 7.10
CA PHE A 8 -9.23 0.26 7.75
C PHE A 8 -8.98 0.74 9.18
N ARG A 9 -8.54 -0.19 10.03
CA ARG A 9 -8.14 0.10 11.42
C ARG A 9 -6.64 0.33 11.44
N ARG A 10 -6.20 1.51 11.86
CA ARG A 10 -4.78 1.81 11.97
C ARG A 10 -4.16 0.95 13.08
N PRO A 11 -3.04 0.26 12.82
CA PRO A 11 -2.45 -0.68 13.77
C PRO A 11 -1.80 -0.01 14.98
N VAL A 12 -1.46 1.28 14.88
CA VAL A 12 -0.76 2.03 15.93
C VAL A 12 -1.68 2.54 17.03
N ASP A 13 -2.89 2.95 16.69
CA ASP A 13 -3.83 3.60 17.62
C ASP A 13 -5.23 2.98 17.59
N GLU A 14 -5.42 1.90 16.83
CA GLU A 14 -6.64 1.11 16.79
C GLU A 14 -7.88 1.85 16.28
N VAL A 15 -7.71 3.05 15.72
CA VAL A 15 -8.78 3.88 15.18
C VAL A 15 -9.18 3.40 13.78
N VAL A 16 -10.49 3.26 13.55
CA VAL A 16 -11.04 3.02 12.22
C VAL A 16 -11.07 4.34 11.44
N THR A 17 -10.52 4.35 10.23
CA THR A 17 -10.46 5.51 9.36
C THR A 17 -11.05 5.18 8.00
N TYR A 18 -11.67 6.20 7.38
CA TYR A 18 -12.25 6.14 6.05
C TYR A 18 -11.57 7.15 5.14
N HIS A 19 -11.10 6.69 3.98
CA HIS A 19 -10.52 7.56 2.96
C HIS A 19 -11.06 7.25 1.58
N ALA A 20 -11.19 8.27 0.73
CA ALA A 20 -11.32 8.06 -0.70
C ALA A 20 -10.08 7.31 -1.21
N ALA A 21 -10.28 6.24 -1.96
CA ALA A 21 -9.18 5.38 -2.40
C ALA A 21 -8.29 6.13 -3.42
N HIS A 22 -7.00 6.20 -3.11
CA HIS A 22 -5.98 6.65 -4.05
C HIS A 22 -5.46 5.44 -4.86
N PRO A 23 -5.18 5.58 -6.18
CA PRO A 23 -4.66 4.48 -7.00
C PRO A 23 -3.41 3.82 -6.41
N ASP A 24 -2.48 4.62 -5.87
CA ASP A 24 -1.24 4.10 -5.28
C ASP A 24 -1.49 3.24 -4.04
N TRP A 25 -2.53 3.55 -3.26
CA TRP A 25 -2.91 2.74 -2.09
C TRP A 25 -3.53 1.41 -2.50
N LEU A 26 -4.39 1.41 -3.52
CA LEU A 26 -4.97 0.19 -4.07
C LEU A 26 -3.89 -0.71 -4.66
N PHE A 27 -2.92 -0.12 -5.37
CA PHE A 27 -1.77 -0.83 -5.88
C PHE A 27 -0.91 -1.41 -4.76
N ALA A 28 -0.59 -0.63 -3.73
CA ALA A 28 0.14 -1.09 -2.55
C ALA A 28 -0.55 -2.28 -1.87
N LEU A 29 -1.88 -2.22 -1.68
CA LEU A 29 -2.67 -3.33 -1.13
C LEU A 29 -2.55 -4.59 -1.98
N LYS A 30 -2.62 -4.46 -3.31
CA LYS A 30 -2.46 -5.60 -4.23
C LYS A 30 -1.06 -6.20 -4.15
N VAL A 31 -0.02 -5.37 -4.14
CA VAL A 31 1.39 -5.81 -4.01
C VAL A 31 1.60 -6.61 -2.72
N ILE A 32 1.11 -6.08 -1.59
CA ILE A 32 1.22 -6.74 -0.29
C ILE A 32 0.40 -8.03 -0.23
N HIS A 33 -0.83 -8.01 -0.75
CA HIS A 33 -1.69 -9.19 -0.81
C HIS A 33 -1.05 -10.34 -1.59
N ASP A 34 -0.36 -10.04 -2.69
CA ASP A 34 0.33 -11.02 -3.52
C ASP A 34 1.71 -11.41 -2.97
N GLY A 35 2.18 -10.79 -1.89
CA GLY A 35 3.50 -11.05 -1.29
C GLY A 35 4.66 -10.67 -2.22
N LEU A 36 4.47 -9.71 -3.12
CA LEU A 36 5.48 -9.32 -4.09
C LEU A 36 6.53 -8.39 -3.46
N SER A 37 7.80 -8.64 -3.78
CA SER A 37 8.84 -7.62 -3.59
C SER A 37 8.62 -6.43 -4.52
N ALA A 38 9.21 -5.27 -4.19
CA ALA A 38 9.11 -4.07 -5.03
C ALA A 38 9.60 -4.29 -6.48
N HIS A 39 10.62 -5.13 -6.66
CA HIS A 39 11.13 -5.48 -8.00
C HIS A 39 10.16 -6.36 -8.79
N GLN A 40 9.55 -7.36 -8.15
CA GLN A 40 8.54 -8.21 -8.80
C GLN A 40 7.29 -7.41 -9.17
N ALA A 41 6.82 -6.53 -8.27
CA ALA A 41 5.69 -5.65 -8.52
C ALA A 41 5.99 -4.64 -9.66
N ALA A 42 7.21 -4.10 -9.71
CA ALA A 42 7.65 -3.23 -10.80
C ALA A 42 7.63 -3.97 -12.15
N ALA A 43 8.19 -5.18 -12.20
CA ALA A 43 8.18 -6.01 -13.39
C ALA A 43 6.75 -6.37 -13.85
N ALA A 44 5.86 -6.72 -12.92
CA ALA A 44 4.48 -7.10 -13.23
C ALA A 44 3.61 -5.92 -13.71
N SER A 45 3.86 -4.72 -13.19
CA SER A 45 3.09 -3.51 -13.51
C SER A 45 3.69 -2.66 -14.64
N GLY A 46 4.92 -2.93 -15.04
CA GLY A 46 5.69 -2.09 -15.97
C GLY A 46 6.12 -0.74 -15.36
N GLN A 47 5.95 -0.54 -14.05
CA GLN A 47 6.36 0.69 -13.36
C GLN A 47 7.82 0.63 -12.91
N PRO A 48 8.53 1.78 -12.82
CA PRO A 48 9.84 1.83 -12.21
C PRO A 48 9.81 1.42 -10.73
N VAL A 49 10.83 0.71 -10.25
CA VAL A 49 10.96 0.31 -8.83
C VAL A 49 10.77 1.49 -7.85
N PRO A 50 11.32 2.69 -8.09
CA PRO A 50 11.07 3.84 -7.21
C PRO A 50 9.61 4.27 -7.12
N ALA A 51 8.81 4.08 -8.19
CA ALA A 51 7.38 4.39 -8.17
C ALA A 51 6.62 3.40 -7.28
N VAL A 52 6.95 2.11 -7.37
CA VAL A 52 6.39 1.08 -6.49
C VAL A 52 6.74 1.35 -5.03
N GLN A 53 8.00 1.68 -4.74
CA GLN A 53 8.46 2.01 -3.39
C GLN A 53 7.73 3.24 -2.83
N ARG A 54 7.50 4.27 -3.66
CA ARG A 54 6.72 5.45 -3.26
C ARG A 54 5.28 5.08 -2.95
N ALA A 55 4.61 4.28 -3.77
CA ALA A 55 3.24 3.83 -3.50
C ALA A 55 3.12 3.07 -2.17
N LEU A 56 4.08 2.17 -1.89
CA LEU A 56 4.17 1.45 -0.62
C LEU A 56 4.43 2.41 0.57
N ALA A 57 5.32 3.39 0.40
CA ALA A 57 5.62 4.39 1.43
C ALA A 57 4.41 5.29 1.72
N GLU A 58 3.66 5.72 0.70
CA GLU A 58 2.44 6.52 0.87
C GLU A 58 1.35 5.74 1.62
N ALA A 59 1.14 4.46 1.26
CA ALA A 59 0.20 3.60 1.97
C ALA A 59 0.63 3.35 3.43
N ALA A 60 1.93 3.17 3.68
CA ALA A 60 2.46 3.05 5.04
C ALA A 60 2.30 4.35 5.85
N GLY A 61 2.49 5.52 5.21
CA GLY A 61 2.37 6.83 5.84
C GLY A 61 0.98 7.13 6.39
N ILE A 62 -0.08 6.56 5.81
CA ILE A 62 -1.45 6.66 6.33
C ILE A 62 -1.83 5.52 7.28
N GLY A 63 -0.91 4.58 7.53
CA GLY A 63 -1.15 3.40 8.37
C GLY A 63 -2.04 2.34 7.71
N LEU A 64 -2.15 2.34 6.38
CA LEU A 64 -2.91 1.34 5.62
C LEU A 64 -2.17 0.00 5.55
N ILE A 65 -0.84 0.05 5.45
CA ILE A 65 0.02 -1.14 5.49
C ILE A 65 1.13 -0.96 6.54
N LEU A 66 1.69 -2.07 7.00
CA LEU A 66 2.87 -2.09 7.85
C LEU A 66 4.09 -2.41 7.00
N GLN A 67 5.14 -1.60 7.09
CA GLN A 67 6.46 -2.00 6.60
C GLN A 67 7.15 -2.80 7.71
N GLY A 68 7.34 -4.09 7.48
CA GLY A 68 8.20 -4.90 8.35
C GLY A 68 9.65 -4.39 8.26
N ALA A 69 10.34 -4.30 9.40
CA ALA A 69 11.80 -4.27 9.37
C ALA A 69 12.28 -5.54 8.65
N PRO A 70 13.34 -5.50 7.83
CA PRO A 70 13.90 -6.71 7.25
C PRO A 70 14.19 -7.70 8.37
N ALA A 71 13.69 -8.94 8.25
CA ALA A 71 14.02 -10.00 9.19
C ALA A 71 15.54 -10.18 9.16
N THR A 72 16.19 -9.85 10.27
CA THR A 72 17.63 -10.05 10.51
C THR A 72 17.96 -11.53 10.61
#